data_AF-A0A7Y4X4R0-F1
#
_entry.id   AF-A0A7Y4X4R0-F1
#
_cell.length_a   1.000
_cell.length_b   1.000
_cell.length_c   1.000
_cell.angle_alpha   90.00
_cell.angle_beta   90.00
_cell.angle_gamma   90.00
#
_symmetry.space_group_name_H-M   'P 1'
#
loop_
_entity.id
_entity.type
_entity.pdbx_description
1 polymer ?
#
loop_
_entity_poly.entity_id
_entity_poly.type
_entity_poly.pdbx_seq_one_letter_code
_entity_poly.pdbx_strand_id
1 'polypeptide(L)'
;SGQIKPSPQWYRDEPAFEESHRRGEILVAAVLHAFVSAWRHRLLGMGAESASLDGGKTLDRERVVEEGATLAATLLTTAIRALDYAPTVDLKFGDYLSAVLTGDREVRPDDKKYDLRQRLREAFASYGIPPGDVAGTDGTWPHAPESLRYSGVHLASLQHDPDEVFRFLWDNHGDLGLNEDAYTRVLSVRPCLRVDPDDGFTLHETVAQYVQIRRLRADELKRVNVRRPDGMSPDTEVTLYGGAALVFDEFGRLKYHVGKSVGGEDQSEQLQQRWESGEFETDRRRIRRFAALHLRRAAGATARKEEW
;
A
#
# COMPACT_ATOMS: atom_id res chain seq x y z
N SER A 1 18.24 -12.13 2.62
CA SER A 1 17.00 -11.78 1.90
C SER A 1 17.21 -11.11 0.54
N GLY A 2 18.43 -10.73 0.12
CA GLY A 2 18.68 -10.06 -1.19
C GLY A 2 18.93 -10.97 -2.40
N GLN A 3 18.53 -12.25 -2.37
CA GLN A 3 18.86 -13.23 -3.43
C GLN A 3 17.77 -13.40 -4.50
N ILE A 4 16.59 -12.79 -4.33
CA ILE A 4 15.51 -12.88 -5.32
C ILE A 4 15.84 -11.95 -6.47
N LYS A 5 16.30 -12.54 -7.58
CA LYS A 5 16.50 -11.81 -8.84
C LYS A 5 15.16 -11.26 -9.35
N PRO A 6 15.14 -10.07 -9.95
CA PRO A 6 13.95 -9.53 -10.60
C PRO A 6 13.33 -10.55 -11.56
N SER A 7 12.05 -10.84 -11.34
CA SER A 7 11.23 -11.57 -12.30
C SER A 7 9.78 -11.14 -12.10
N PRO A 8 9.08 -10.71 -13.17
CA PRO A 8 7.68 -10.35 -13.11
C PRO A 8 6.72 -11.53 -12.81
N GLN A 9 7.24 -12.77 -12.85
CA GLN A 9 6.49 -13.99 -12.60
C GLN A 9 6.35 -14.30 -11.11
N TRP A 10 7.24 -13.78 -10.26
CA TRP A 10 7.21 -14.06 -8.81
C TRP A 10 5.92 -13.60 -8.14
N TYR A 11 5.42 -12.43 -8.53
CA TYR A 11 4.20 -11.88 -7.95
C TYR A 11 2.92 -12.39 -8.61
N ARG A 12 2.98 -12.79 -9.88
CA ARG A 12 1.80 -13.12 -10.70
C ARG A 12 1.47 -14.59 -10.77
N ASP A 13 2.48 -15.44 -10.88
CA ASP A 13 2.30 -16.79 -11.41
C ASP A 13 2.83 -17.89 -10.49
N GLU A 14 3.39 -17.54 -9.34
CA GLU A 14 4.11 -18.48 -8.48
C GLU A 14 3.39 -18.78 -7.16
N PRO A 15 2.79 -19.99 -7.01
CA PRO A 15 2.01 -20.37 -5.85
C PRO A 15 2.77 -20.30 -4.52
N ALA A 16 4.10 -20.39 -4.57
CA ALA A 16 4.96 -20.24 -3.39
C ALA A 16 4.84 -18.84 -2.74
N PHE A 17 4.36 -17.84 -3.47
CA PHE A 17 4.17 -16.46 -3.00
C PHE A 17 2.72 -16.15 -2.59
N GLU A 18 1.84 -17.13 -2.54
CA GLU A 18 0.55 -17.02 -1.83
C GLU A 18 0.76 -16.97 -0.30
N GLU A 19 1.88 -17.52 0.20
CA GLU A 19 2.27 -17.38 1.60
C GLU A 19 2.73 -15.94 1.90
N SER A 20 2.12 -15.31 2.91
CA SER A 20 2.39 -13.93 3.33
C SER A 20 3.88 -13.62 3.57
N HIS A 21 4.63 -14.57 4.14
CA HIS A 21 6.07 -14.40 4.40
C HIS A 21 6.90 -14.36 3.11
N ARG A 22 6.64 -15.28 2.18
CA ARG A 22 7.32 -15.31 0.87
C ARG A 22 6.94 -14.11 0.04
N ARG A 23 5.66 -13.74 0.03
CA ARG A 23 5.15 -12.53 -0.65
C ARG A 23 5.86 -11.28 -0.13
N GLY A 24 6.08 -11.18 1.19
CA GLY A 24 6.84 -10.10 1.81
C GLY A 24 8.29 -10.00 1.33
N GLU A 25 8.95 -11.12 0.99
CA GLU A 25 10.32 -11.10 0.45
C GLU A 25 10.39 -10.37 -0.91
N ILE A 26 9.34 -10.46 -1.74
CA ILE A 26 9.26 -9.72 -3.02
C ILE A 26 9.26 -8.22 -2.77
N LEU A 27 8.43 -7.74 -1.83
CA LEU A 27 8.35 -6.31 -1.50
C LEU A 27 9.71 -5.81 -1.01
N VAL A 28 10.37 -6.54 -0.11
CA VAL A 28 11.70 -6.19 0.40
C VAL A 28 12.73 -6.16 -0.74
N ALA A 29 12.69 -7.14 -1.64
CA ALA A 29 13.60 -7.20 -2.78
C ALA A 29 13.40 -6.00 -3.73
N ALA A 30 12.15 -5.62 -4.02
CA ALA A 30 11.83 -4.45 -4.84
C ALA A 30 12.34 -3.15 -4.21
N VAL A 31 12.11 -2.95 -2.91
CA VAL A 31 12.57 -1.75 -2.18
C VAL A 31 14.11 -1.69 -2.13
N LEU A 32 14.79 -2.80 -1.86
CA LEU A 32 16.26 -2.84 -1.83
C LEU A 32 16.87 -2.65 -3.21
N HIS A 33 16.24 -3.17 -4.27
CA HIS A 33 16.66 -2.91 -5.64
C HIS A 33 16.57 -1.40 -5.94
N ALA A 34 15.44 -0.77 -5.64
CA ALA A 34 15.28 0.68 -5.82
C ALA A 34 16.35 1.47 -5.06
N PHE A 35 16.63 1.09 -3.81
CA PHE A 35 17.69 1.70 -2.99
C PHE A 35 19.06 1.62 -3.67
N VAL A 36 19.50 0.42 -4.08
CA VAL A 36 20.80 0.23 -4.75
C VAL A 36 20.87 1.00 -6.06
N SER A 37 19.77 1.02 -6.82
CA SER A 37 19.65 1.77 -8.06
C SER A 37 19.81 3.28 -7.83
N ALA A 38 19.15 3.81 -6.79
CA ALA A 38 19.17 5.24 -6.45
C ALA A 38 20.53 5.67 -5.92
N TRP A 39 21.14 4.83 -5.08
CA TRP A 39 22.47 5.09 -4.56
C TRP A 39 23.50 5.10 -5.70
N ARG A 40 23.47 4.11 -6.60
CA ARG A 40 24.35 4.06 -7.77
C ARG A 40 24.21 5.31 -8.64
N HIS A 41 22.97 5.75 -8.90
CA HIS A 41 22.73 6.98 -9.67
C HIS A 41 23.34 8.21 -9.02
N ARG A 42 23.16 8.37 -7.71
CA ARG A 42 23.78 9.46 -6.95
C ARG A 42 25.30 9.43 -7.05
N LEU A 43 25.92 8.25 -6.89
CA LEU A 43 27.38 8.12 -6.98
C LEU A 43 27.91 8.47 -8.38
N LEU A 44 27.25 8.00 -9.44
CA LEU A 44 27.61 8.35 -10.83
C LEU A 44 27.46 9.86 -11.07
N GLY A 45 26.40 10.50 -10.55
CA GLY A 45 26.18 11.95 -10.63
C GLY A 45 27.25 12.78 -9.91
N MET A 46 27.95 12.20 -8.91
CA MET A 46 29.10 12.83 -8.25
C MET A 46 30.44 12.57 -8.96
N GLY A 47 30.43 11.87 -10.10
CA GLY A 47 31.63 11.58 -10.88
C GLY A 47 32.30 10.25 -10.54
N ALA A 48 31.61 9.30 -9.88
CA ALA A 48 32.07 7.92 -9.88
C ALA A 48 32.11 7.41 -11.31
N GLU A 49 33.26 6.97 -11.79
CA GLU A 49 33.34 6.34 -13.11
C GLU A 49 32.78 4.92 -13.07
N SER A 50 32.14 4.50 -14.17
CA SER A 50 31.59 3.16 -14.31
C SER A 50 32.73 2.15 -14.54
N ALA A 51 33.51 1.84 -13.51
CA ALA A 51 34.47 0.73 -13.47
C ALA A 51 35.17 0.45 -14.82
N SER A 52 35.78 1.47 -15.42
CA SER A 52 36.82 1.28 -16.43
C SER A 52 38.14 1.50 -15.69
N LEU A 53 38.91 0.43 -15.58
CA LEU A 53 40.10 0.27 -14.73
C LEU A 53 41.32 1.09 -15.17
N ASP A 54 41.15 2.27 -15.75
CA ASP A 54 42.27 3.12 -16.20
C ASP A 54 42.01 4.60 -15.83
N GLY A 55 42.31 4.96 -14.58
CA GLY A 55 42.53 6.36 -14.18
C GLY A 55 41.33 7.15 -13.66
N GLY A 56 40.18 6.51 -13.41
CA GLY A 56 38.97 7.20 -12.98
C GLY A 56 39.02 7.80 -11.58
N LYS A 57 38.33 8.94 -11.38
CA LYS A 57 38.17 9.57 -10.05
C LYS A 57 37.48 8.62 -9.08
N THR A 58 38.24 8.13 -8.09
CA THR A 58 37.68 7.42 -6.95
C THR A 58 37.00 8.42 -6.02
N LEU A 59 35.74 8.14 -5.65
CA LEU A 59 35.03 8.95 -4.66
C LEU A 59 35.58 8.69 -3.27
N ASP A 60 35.53 9.70 -2.42
CA ASP A 60 35.78 9.56 -0.98
C ASP A 60 34.81 8.54 -0.37
N ARG A 61 35.35 7.58 0.36
CA ARG A 61 34.58 6.54 1.05
C ARG A 61 33.60 7.13 2.06
N GLU A 62 34.00 8.17 2.79
CA GLU A 62 33.12 8.80 3.78
C GLU A 62 31.88 9.39 3.10
N ARG A 63 32.09 10.07 1.97
CA ARG A 63 31.01 10.64 1.17
C ARG A 63 30.10 9.57 0.55
N VAL A 64 30.66 8.45 0.11
CA VAL A 64 29.86 7.31 -0.40
C VAL A 64 28.95 6.75 0.70
N VAL A 65 29.46 6.61 1.93
CA VAL A 65 28.71 6.11 3.08
C VAL A 65 27.63 7.10 3.50
N GLU A 66 27.94 8.39 3.57
CA GLU A 66 27.00 9.46 3.94
C GLU A 66 25.79 9.51 3.01
N GLU A 67 26.03 9.42 1.70
CA GLU A 67 24.95 9.40 0.69
C GLU A 67 24.08 8.15 0.80
N GLY A 68 24.70 6.99 1.08
CA GLY A 68 23.96 5.75 1.30
C GLY A 68 23.10 5.81 2.57
N ALA A 69 23.64 6.35 3.65
CA ALA A 69 22.92 6.52 4.92
C ALA A 69 21.75 7.51 4.79
N THR A 70 21.97 8.65 4.12
CA THR A 70 20.95 9.67 3.86
C THR A 70 19.80 9.11 3.01
N LEU A 71 20.13 8.38 1.94
CA LEU A 71 19.13 7.74 1.09
C LEU A 71 18.35 6.65 1.84
N ALA A 72 19.01 5.84 2.68
CA ALA A 72 18.36 4.80 3.47
C ALA A 72 17.38 5.41 4.49
N ALA A 73 17.77 6.48 5.17
CA ALA A 73 16.91 7.21 6.09
C ALA A 73 15.70 7.84 5.37
N THR A 74 15.93 8.42 4.19
CA THR A 74 14.88 8.99 3.35
C THR A 74 13.87 7.91 2.93
N LEU A 75 14.37 6.79 2.40
CA LEU A 75 13.53 5.68 1.96
C LEU A 75 12.72 5.07 3.11
N LEU A 76 13.32 4.86 4.28
CA LEU A 76 12.62 4.34 5.46
C LEU A 76 11.51 5.30 5.90
N THR A 77 11.81 6.60 5.96
CA THR A 77 10.84 7.63 6.35
C THR A 77 9.66 7.67 5.38
N THR A 78 9.93 7.65 4.07
CA THR A 78 8.90 7.60 3.03
C THR A 78 8.10 6.30 3.10
N ALA A 79 8.72 5.16 3.37
CA ALA A 79 8.04 3.87 3.53
C ALA A 79 7.06 3.86 4.71
N ILE A 80 7.46 4.41 5.87
CA ILE A 80 6.56 4.53 7.03
C ILE A 80 5.42 5.50 6.71
N ARG A 81 5.73 6.65 6.10
CA ARG A 81 4.75 7.65 5.69
C ARG A 81 3.71 7.10 4.71
N ALA A 82 4.10 6.20 3.82
CA ALA A 82 3.19 5.60 2.84
C ALA A 82 1.97 4.95 3.50
N LEU A 83 2.08 4.48 4.75
CA LEU A 83 0.95 3.90 5.48
C LEU A 83 -0.18 4.92 5.74
N ASP A 84 0.11 6.21 5.76
CA ASP A 84 -0.91 7.26 5.87
C ASP A 84 -1.64 7.52 4.53
N TYR A 85 -1.01 7.18 3.41
CA TYR A 85 -1.55 7.30 2.05
C TYR A 85 -2.02 5.96 1.48
N ALA A 86 -2.09 4.93 2.32
CA ALA A 86 -2.49 3.58 1.94
C ALA A 86 -3.99 3.37 2.20
N PRO A 87 -4.69 2.55 1.39
CA PRO A 87 -6.06 2.16 1.68
C PRO A 87 -6.16 1.49 3.06
N THR A 88 -7.26 1.76 3.76
CA THR A 88 -7.50 1.25 5.13
C THR A 88 -7.75 -0.26 5.18
N VAL A 89 -8.23 -0.82 4.07
CA VAL A 89 -8.52 -2.25 3.92
C VAL A 89 -7.90 -2.77 2.63
N ASP A 90 -7.61 -4.06 2.62
CA ASP A 90 -7.19 -4.82 1.43
C ASP A 90 -6.00 -4.23 0.66
N LEU A 91 -5.02 -3.73 1.41
CA LEU A 91 -3.79 -3.15 0.87
C LEU A 91 -3.04 -4.16 -0.02
N LYS A 92 -2.91 -3.84 -1.31
CA LYS A 92 -2.03 -4.57 -2.25
C LYS A 92 -0.66 -3.91 -2.35
N PHE A 93 0.33 -4.62 -2.90
CA PHE A 93 1.67 -4.04 -3.09
C PHE A 93 1.70 -2.88 -4.10
N GLY A 94 0.85 -2.89 -5.13
CA GLY A 94 0.71 -1.76 -6.05
C GLY A 94 0.10 -0.53 -5.39
N ASP A 95 -0.86 -0.74 -4.50
CA ASP A 95 -1.43 0.33 -3.68
C ASP A 95 -0.35 0.92 -2.76
N TYR A 96 0.46 0.06 -2.12
CA TYR A 96 1.58 0.51 -1.31
C TYR A 96 2.62 1.30 -2.12
N LEU A 97 2.97 0.86 -3.33
CA LEU A 97 3.85 1.61 -4.23
C LEU A 97 3.29 3.01 -4.49
N SER A 98 2.00 3.11 -4.83
CA SER A 98 1.38 4.39 -5.15
C SER A 98 1.32 5.31 -3.93
N ALA A 99 1.10 4.73 -2.74
CA ALA A 99 1.16 5.44 -1.48
C ALA A 99 2.57 5.97 -1.16
N VAL A 100 3.62 5.18 -1.42
CA VAL A 100 5.02 5.59 -1.30
C VAL A 100 5.32 6.75 -2.24
N LEU A 101 4.96 6.64 -3.53
CA LEU A 101 5.22 7.68 -4.52
C LEU A 101 4.47 8.98 -4.21
N THR A 102 3.23 8.88 -3.75
CA THR A 102 2.39 10.02 -3.38
C THR A 102 2.94 10.74 -2.15
N GLY A 103 3.15 10.00 -1.05
CA GLY A 103 3.67 10.58 0.19
C GLY A 103 5.09 11.12 0.06
N ASP A 104 5.89 10.58 -0.87
CA ASP A 104 7.19 11.14 -1.23
C ASP A 104 7.05 12.47 -1.97
N ARG A 105 6.19 12.54 -2.99
CA ARG A 105 5.95 13.75 -3.79
C ARG A 105 5.46 14.93 -2.93
N GLU A 106 4.61 14.64 -1.95
CA GLU A 106 4.06 15.65 -1.06
C GLU A 106 5.11 16.31 -0.16
N VAL A 107 6.08 15.53 0.32
CA VAL A 107 7.12 16.06 1.22
C VAL A 107 8.33 16.55 0.45
N ARG A 108 8.71 15.86 -0.63
CA ARG A 108 9.88 16.16 -1.47
C ARG A 108 9.45 16.33 -2.93
N PRO A 109 8.89 17.50 -3.32
CA PRO A 109 8.48 17.73 -4.70
C PRO A 109 9.64 17.57 -5.71
N ASP A 110 10.83 18.07 -5.37
CA ASP A 110 12.05 17.82 -6.16
C ASP A 110 12.77 16.56 -5.67
N ASP A 111 12.79 15.52 -6.50
CA ASP A 111 13.46 14.25 -6.22
C ASP A 111 14.68 13.99 -7.11
N LYS A 112 15.18 15.02 -7.82
CA LYS A 112 16.31 14.86 -8.77
C LYS A 112 17.59 14.33 -8.12
N LYS A 113 17.76 14.53 -6.80
CA LYS A 113 18.96 14.10 -6.05
C LYS A 113 19.19 12.59 -6.17
N TYR A 114 18.12 11.79 -6.11
CA TYR A 114 18.17 10.33 -6.13
C TYR A 114 17.35 9.71 -7.25
N ASP A 115 16.40 10.45 -7.82
CA ASP A 115 15.39 9.96 -8.76
C ASP A 115 14.67 8.72 -8.17
N LEU A 116 14.37 8.81 -6.86
CA LEU A 116 13.89 7.70 -6.04
C LEU A 116 12.53 7.19 -6.53
N ARG A 117 11.61 8.10 -6.89
CA ARG A 117 10.26 7.74 -7.37
C ARG A 117 10.32 6.92 -8.65
N GLN A 118 11.10 7.34 -9.64
CA GLN A 118 11.25 6.59 -10.88
C GLN A 118 11.87 5.21 -10.64
N ARG A 119 12.90 5.13 -9.79
CA ARG A 119 13.60 3.88 -9.46
C ARG A 119 12.73 2.90 -8.67
N LEU A 120 11.88 3.40 -7.79
CA LEU A 120 10.87 2.59 -7.11
C LEU A 120 9.90 1.98 -8.13
N ARG A 121 9.39 2.78 -9.07
CA ARG A 121 8.50 2.28 -10.13
C ARG A 121 9.15 1.20 -10.98
N GLU A 122 10.37 1.44 -11.45
CA GLU A 122 11.13 0.48 -12.26
C GLU A 122 11.43 -0.80 -11.50
N ALA A 123 11.87 -0.67 -10.24
CA ALA A 123 12.15 -1.82 -9.39
C ALA A 123 10.89 -2.66 -9.15
N PHE A 124 9.79 -2.04 -8.71
CA PHE A 124 8.53 -2.76 -8.50
C PHE A 124 8.00 -3.42 -9.78
N ALA A 125 8.07 -2.73 -10.92
CA ALA A 125 7.70 -3.28 -12.22
C ALA A 125 8.55 -4.51 -12.58
N SER A 126 9.85 -4.50 -12.25
CA SER A 126 10.75 -5.65 -12.47
C SER A 126 10.37 -6.91 -11.65
N TYR A 127 9.59 -6.74 -10.58
CA TYR A 127 8.99 -7.81 -9.78
C TYR A 127 7.52 -8.07 -10.13
N GLY A 128 6.99 -7.43 -11.18
CA GLY A 128 5.62 -7.62 -11.64
C GLY A 128 4.58 -6.88 -10.80
N ILE A 129 4.99 -5.86 -10.05
CA ILE A 129 4.11 -5.03 -9.22
C ILE A 129 3.94 -3.67 -9.90
N PRO A 130 2.84 -3.44 -10.63
CA PRO A 130 2.52 -2.11 -11.16
C PRO A 130 2.04 -1.19 -10.02
N PRO A 131 1.96 0.14 -10.27
CA PRO A 131 1.16 1.04 -9.43
C PRO A 131 -0.28 0.54 -9.27
N GLY A 132 -0.97 1.06 -8.26
CA GLY A 132 -2.33 0.68 -7.89
C GLY A 132 -3.32 0.97 -9.03
N ASP A 133 -4.44 0.26 -9.01
CA ASP A 133 -5.36 0.18 -10.16
C ASP A 133 -5.92 1.57 -10.59
N VAL A 134 -6.03 2.49 -9.64
CA VAL A 134 -6.55 3.87 -9.85
C VAL A 134 -5.45 4.94 -9.87
N ALA A 135 -4.17 4.54 -9.83
CA ALA A 135 -3.06 5.48 -9.82
C ALA A 135 -2.94 6.22 -11.17
N GLY A 136 -2.45 7.46 -11.11
CA GLY A 136 -2.14 8.26 -12.29
C GLY A 136 -0.97 7.68 -13.10
N THR A 137 -0.68 8.31 -14.24
CA THR A 137 0.39 7.87 -15.15
C THR A 137 1.79 7.94 -14.54
N ASP A 138 1.97 8.77 -13.52
CA ASP A 138 3.21 8.87 -12.73
C ASP A 138 3.26 7.86 -11.57
N GLY A 139 2.22 7.05 -11.39
CA GLY A 139 2.09 6.07 -10.33
C GLY A 139 1.63 6.64 -8.98
N THR A 140 1.34 7.94 -8.89
CA THR A 140 0.80 8.57 -7.67
C THR A 140 -0.72 8.46 -7.62
N TRP A 141 -1.30 8.67 -6.45
CA TRP A 141 -2.75 8.78 -6.32
C TRP A 141 -3.30 10.02 -7.02
N PRO A 142 -4.46 9.91 -7.68
CA PRO A 142 -5.16 11.08 -8.19
C PRO A 142 -5.64 11.95 -7.03
N HIS A 143 -5.74 13.25 -7.28
CA HIS A 143 -6.35 14.16 -6.32
C HIS A 143 -7.84 13.85 -6.13
N ALA A 144 -8.35 14.17 -4.95
CA ALA A 144 -9.77 14.06 -4.65
C ALA A 144 -10.62 14.95 -5.60
N PRO A 145 -11.89 14.61 -5.83
CA PRO A 145 -12.77 15.38 -6.72
C PRO A 145 -12.84 16.87 -6.34
N GLU A 146 -12.92 17.76 -7.34
CA GLU A 146 -13.06 19.20 -7.10
C GLU A 146 -14.48 19.61 -6.66
N SER A 147 -15.49 18.75 -6.88
CA SER A 147 -16.90 19.00 -6.57
C SER A 147 -17.27 18.91 -5.09
N LEU A 148 -16.30 18.60 -4.22
CA LEU A 148 -16.54 18.37 -2.81
C LEU A 148 -17.10 19.60 -2.09
N ARG A 149 -18.10 19.37 -1.25
CA ARG A 149 -18.75 20.34 -0.38
C ARG A 149 -18.01 20.45 0.94
N TYR A 150 -17.63 21.67 1.28
CA TYR A 150 -16.98 22.04 2.55
C TYR A 150 -17.85 22.96 3.41
N SER A 151 -19.08 23.27 2.98
CA SER A 151 -20.02 24.10 3.72
C SER A 151 -20.41 23.42 5.02
N GLY A 152 -20.26 24.11 6.16
CA GLY A 152 -20.61 23.55 7.47
C GLY A 152 -19.54 22.66 8.10
N VAL A 153 -18.36 22.58 7.47
CA VAL A 153 -17.20 21.84 8.00
C VAL A 153 -16.23 22.80 8.68
N HIS A 154 -15.84 22.50 9.91
CA HIS A 154 -14.92 23.29 10.71
C HIS A 154 -13.51 22.69 10.67
N LEU A 155 -12.54 23.44 10.12
CA LEU A 155 -11.14 23.02 10.01
C LEU A 155 -10.56 22.50 11.33
N ALA A 156 -10.74 23.24 12.42
CA ALA A 156 -10.22 22.83 13.73
C ALA A 156 -10.77 21.47 14.16
N SER A 157 -12.07 21.24 13.96
CA SER A 157 -12.72 19.97 14.27
C SER A 157 -12.24 18.85 13.35
N LEU A 158 -12.06 19.10 12.04
CA LEU A 158 -11.56 18.09 11.10
C LEU A 158 -10.20 17.49 11.51
N GLN A 159 -9.41 18.19 12.33
CA GLN A 159 -8.10 17.73 12.78
C GLN A 159 -8.16 16.67 13.89
N HIS A 160 -9.29 16.53 14.61
CA HIS A 160 -9.35 15.66 15.79
C HIS A 160 -10.73 15.04 16.08
N ASP A 161 -11.80 15.49 15.42
CA ASP A 161 -13.17 15.04 15.68
C ASP A 161 -13.66 14.05 14.60
N PRO A 162 -13.82 12.76 14.95
CA PRO A 162 -14.38 11.75 14.05
C PRO A 162 -15.78 12.08 13.54
N ASP A 163 -16.62 12.79 14.31
CA ASP A 163 -17.98 13.12 13.91
C ASP A 163 -17.99 14.22 12.85
N GLU A 164 -17.02 15.13 12.88
CA GLU A 164 -16.80 16.12 11.84
C GLU A 164 -16.40 15.46 10.51
N VAL A 165 -15.46 14.51 10.57
CA VAL A 165 -15.03 13.73 9.40
C VAL A 165 -16.19 12.87 8.87
N PHE A 166 -17.01 12.29 9.75
CA PHE A 166 -18.20 11.54 9.34
C PHE A 166 -19.22 12.44 8.64
N ARG A 167 -19.48 13.65 9.15
CA ARG A 167 -20.35 14.64 8.49
C ARG A 167 -19.82 15.01 7.10
N PHE A 168 -18.52 15.27 6.98
CA PHE A 168 -17.87 15.51 5.69
C PHE A 168 -18.07 14.34 4.71
N LEU A 169 -17.85 13.10 5.17
CA LEU A 169 -18.07 11.89 4.36
C LEU A 169 -19.52 11.75 3.92
N TRP A 170 -20.47 12.01 4.82
CA TRP A 170 -21.90 11.92 4.55
C TRP A 170 -22.34 12.97 3.53
N ASP A 171 -21.92 14.22 3.70
CA ASP A 171 -22.27 15.31 2.79
C ASP A 171 -21.69 15.13 1.38
N ASN A 172 -20.62 14.33 1.25
CA ASN A 172 -19.89 14.05 0.02
C ASN A 172 -19.98 12.59 -0.44
N HIS A 173 -20.90 11.78 0.09
CA HIS A 173 -20.94 10.34 -0.15
C HIS A 173 -20.97 9.96 -1.63
N GLY A 174 -21.71 10.73 -2.46
CA GLY A 174 -21.81 10.50 -3.90
C GLY A 174 -20.49 10.75 -4.64
N ASP A 175 -19.85 11.90 -4.41
CA ASP A 175 -18.56 12.25 -5.03
C ASP A 175 -17.42 11.33 -4.57
N LEU A 176 -17.49 10.86 -3.32
CA LEU A 176 -16.51 9.93 -2.73
C LEU A 176 -16.86 8.44 -2.97
N GLY A 177 -17.95 8.14 -3.68
CA GLY A 177 -18.35 6.76 -3.99
C GLY A 177 -18.61 5.87 -2.77
N LEU A 178 -19.10 6.43 -1.67
CA LEU A 178 -19.47 5.67 -0.47
C LEU A 178 -20.72 4.83 -0.76
N ASN A 179 -20.76 3.61 -0.21
CA ASN A 179 -21.94 2.76 -0.28
C ASN A 179 -22.95 3.15 0.81
N GLU A 180 -24.13 3.64 0.45
CA GLU A 180 -25.17 4.08 1.39
C GLU A 180 -25.78 2.94 2.21
N ASP A 181 -25.79 1.71 1.68
CA ASP A 181 -26.28 0.52 2.40
C ASP A 181 -25.25 -0.04 3.40
N ALA A 182 -24.03 0.52 3.43
CA ALA A 182 -22.95 0.05 4.30
C ALA A 182 -22.83 0.93 5.55
N TYR A 183 -22.61 0.28 6.70
CA TYR A 183 -22.32 0.99 7.93
C TYR A 183 -20.94 1.63 7.83
N THR A 184 -20.89 2.97 7.91
CA THR A 184 -19.64 3.76 7.83
C THR A 184 -19.17 4.13 9.23
N ARG A 185 -17.89 3.91 9.51
CA ARG A 185 -17.25 4.30 10.78
C ARG A 185 -15.91 4.95 10.54
N VAL A 186 -15.74 6.17 11.04
CA VAL A 186 -14.43 6.81 11.16
C VAL A 186 -13.64 6.10 12.28
N LEU A 187 -12.47 5.59 11.93
CA LEU A 187 -11.59 4.82 12.82
C LEU A 187 -10.62 5.72 13.57
N SER A 188 -10.07 6.71 12.88
CA SER A 188 -9.11 7.64 13.46
C SER A 188 -9.08 8.96 12.69
N VAL A 189 -8.67 10.02 13.38
CA VAL A 189 -8.36 11.34 12.84
C VAL A 189 -7.04 11.76 13.48
N ARG A 190 -6.01 12.00 12.67
CA ARG A 190 -4.64 12.18 13.15
C ARG A 190 -4.01 13.38 12.44
N PRO A 191 -3.70 14.47 13.15
CA PRO A 191 -2.87 15.53 12.59
C PRO A 191 -1.43 15.02 12.43
N CYS A 192 -0.81 15.36 11.31
CA CYS A 192 0.53 14.94 10.94
C CYS A 192 1.37 16.17 10.56
N LEU A 193 2.57 16.27 11.15
CA LEU A 193 3.61 17.20 10.73
C LEU A 193 4.70 16.41 10.03
N ARG A 194 5.04 16.82 8.82
CA ARG A 194 6.11 16.24 8.02
C ARG A 194 7.15 17.30 7.72
N VAL A 195 8.41 16.90 7.68
CA VAL A 195 9.53 17.81 7.38
C VAL A 195 10.31 17.21 6.22
N ASP A 196 10.56 18.00 5.18
CA ASP A 196 11.50 17.64 4.12
C ASP A 196 12.92 17.62 4.71
N PRO A 197 13.64 16.49 4.65
CA PRO A 197 15.00 16.39 5.17
C PRO A 197 16.03 17.22 4.38
N ASP A 198 15.75 17.59 3.13
CA ASP A 198 16.69 18.30 2.26
C ASP A 198 16.63 19.83 2.45
N ASP A 199 15.44 20.43 2.61
CA ASP A 199 15.26 21.90 2.72
C ASP A 199 14.55 22.37 4.00
N GLY A 200 14.03 21.46 4.83
CA GLY A 200 13.34 21.77 6.07
C GLY A 200 11.89 22.25 5.90
N PHE A 201 11.33 22.19 4.69
CA PHE A 201 9.93 22.53 4.44
C PHE A 201 9.00 21.69 5.31
N THR A 202 8.04 22.33 5.96
CA THR A 202 7.09 21.66 6.85
C THR A 202 5.73 21.54 6.17
N LEU A 203 5.20 20.31 6.12
CA LEU A 203 3.87 20.02 5.62
C LEU A 203 2.96 19.59 6.79
N HIS A 204 1.87 20.32 6.98
CA HIS A 204 0.81 19.97 7.94
C HIS A 204 -0.34 19.31 7.18
N GLU A 205 -0.72 18.12 7.63
CA GLU A 205 -1.84 17.37 7.07
C GLU A 205 -2.71 16.80 8.19
N THR A 206 -3.93 16.44 7.86
CA THR A 206 -4.73 15.56 8.71
C THR A 206 -5.04 14.28 7.96
N VAL A 207 -4.72 13.15 8.58
CA VAL A 207 -5.01 11.82 8.05
C VAL A 207 -6.16 11.24 8.85
N ALA A 208 -7.29 11.03 8.18
CA ALA A 208 -8.40 10.29 8.74
C ALA A 208 -8.58 8.96 8.03
N GLN A 209 -9.12 7.98 8.73
CA GLN A 209 -9.40 6.65 8.16
C GLN A 209 -10.84 6.28 8.49
N TYR A 210 -11.53 5.70 7.52
CA TYR A 210 -12.84 5.11 7.76
C TYR A 210 -12.92 3.70 7.18
N VAL A 211 -13.83 2.90 7.74
CA VAL A 211 -14.23 1.60 7.22
C VAL A 211 -15.72 1.64 6.89
N GLN A 212 -16.10 0.94 5.83
CA GLN A 212 -17.48 0.60 5.54
C GLN A 212 -17.67 -0.91 5.70
N ILE A 213 -18.74 -1.30 6.38
CA ILE A 213 -19.04 -2.69 6.69
C ILE A 213 -20.44 -2.99 6.19
N ARG A 214 -20.57 -3.97 5.29
CA ARG A 214 -21.87 -4.47 4.83
C ARG A 214 -21.98 -5.94 5.15
N ARG A 215 -23.01 -6.28 5.94
CA ARG A 215 -23.36 -7.66 6.26
C ARG A 215 -24.51 -8.10 5.38
N LEU A 216 -24.40 -9.27 4.79
CA LEU A 216 -25.40 -9.85 3.92
C LEU A 216 -25.29 -11.37 3.93
N ARG A 217 -26.32 -12.06 3.43
CA ARG A 217 -26.22 -13.50 3.18
C ARG A 217 -25.55 -13.79 1.84
N ALA A 218 -24.98 -14.98 1.71
CA ALA A 218 -24.27 -15.38 0.50
C ALA A 218 -25.17 -15.44 -0.75
N ASP A 219 -26.48 -15.66 -0.60
CA ASP A 219 -27.46 -15.56 -1.69
C ASP A 219 -27.68 -14.11 -2.20
N GLU A 220 -27.36 -13.11 -1.38
CA GLU A 220 -27.50 -11.70 -1.70
C GLU A 220 -26.27 -11.09 -2.37
N LEU A 221 -25.12 -11.79 -2.39
CA LEU A 221 -23.85 -11.29 -2.95
C LEU A 221 -23.98 -10.82 -4.40
N LYS A 222 -24.85 -11.46 -5.20
CA LYS A 222 -25.12 -11.05 -6.59
C LYS A 222 -25.68 -9.63 -6.69
N ARG A 223 -26.41 -9.15 -5.68
CA ARG A 223 -26.99 -7.79 -5.66
C ARG A 223 -25.93 -6.70 -5.52
N VAL A 224 -24.74 -7.06 -5.06
CA VAL A 224 -23.60 -6.15 -4.85
C VAL A 224 -22.43 -6.48 -5.76
N ASN A 225 -22.67 -7.19 -6.86
CA ASN A 225 -21.66 -7.60 -7.86
C ASN A 225 -20.51 -8.45 -7.30
N VAL A 226 -20.73 -9.16 -6.19
CA VAL A 226 -19.74 -10.06 -5.61
C VAL A 226 -20.06 -11.51 -5.98
N ARG A 227 -19.06 -12.25 -6.48
CA ARG A 227 -19.19 -13.67 -6.78
C ARG A 227 -19.13 -14.48 -5.49
N ARG A 228 -20.15 -15.30 -5.27
CA ARG A 228 -20.16 -16.30 -4.19
C ARG A 228 -19.13 -17.41 -4.49
N PRO A 229 -18.26 -17.77 -3.54
CA PRO A 229 -17.37 -18.92 -3.65
C PRO A 229 -18.10 -20.24 -3.90
N ASP A 230 -17.46 -21.13 -4.65
CA ASP A 230 -18.00 -22.47 -4.90
C ASP A 230 -18.04 -23.28 -3.58
N GLY A 231 -19.18 -23.92 -3.32
CA GLY A 231 -19.42 -24.68 -2.09
C GLY A 231 -19.85 -23.87 -0.86
N MET A 232 -19.93 -22.53 -0.95
CA MET A 232 -20.47 -21.71 0.12
C MET A 232 -22.01 -21.83 0.19
N SER A 233 -22.54 -22.15 1.38
CA SER A 233 -23.99 -22.23 1.62
C SER A 233 -24.67 -20.88 1.33
N PRO A 234 -25.86 -20.84 0.70
CA PRO A 234 -26.61 -19.60 0.46
C PRO A 234 -26.92 -18.81 1.75
N ASP A 235 -27.12 -19.51 2.87
CA ASP A 235 -27.49 -18.88 4.14
C ASP A 235 -26.30 -18.38 4.96
N THR A 236 -25.06 -18.58 4.49
CA THR A 236 -23.85 -18.12 5.20
C THR A 236 -23.87 -16.60 5.31
N GLU A 237 -23.72 -16.07 6.52
CA GLU A 237 -23.51 -14.64 6.74
C GLU A 237 -22.10 -14.25 6.28
N VAL A 238 -22.03 -13.23 5.42
CA VAL A 238 -20.80 -12.68 4.86
C VAL A 238 -20.70 -11.21 5.26
N THR A 239 -19.50 -10.81 5.66
CA THR A 239 -19.18 -9.39 5.88
C THR A 239 -18.23 -8.92 4.79
N LEU A 240 -18.64 -7.90 4.04
CA LEU A 240 -17.80 -7.20 3.09
C LEU A 240 -17.24 -5.94 3.75
N TYR A 241 -15.99 -5.64 3.43
CA TYR A 241 -15.26 -4.51 3.99
C TYR A 241 -14.85 -3.57 2.87
N GLY A 242 -15.05 -2.29 3.09
CA GLY A 242 -14.50 -1.20 2.30
C GLY A 242 -13.91 -0.17 3.24
N GLY A 243 -13.29 0.87 2.71
CA GLY A 243 -12.69 1.89 3.54
C GLY A 243 -11.64 2.68 2.80
N ALA A 244 -11.29 3.83 3.35
CA ALA A 244 -10.31 4.70 2.75
C ALA A 244 -9.55 5.52 3.79
N ALA A 245 -8.32 5.86 3.42
CA ALA A 245 -7.60 6.98 4.01
C ALA A 245 -8.03 8.27 3.32
N LEU A 246 -8.29 9.29 4.13
CA LEU A 246 -8.54 10.67 3.75
C LEU A 246 -7.33 11.49 4.17
N VAL A 247 -6.71 12.20 3.23
CA VAL A 247 -5.59 13.10 3.52
C VAL A 247 -6.02 14.52 3.22
N PHE A 248 -6.16 15.33 4.27
CA PHE A 248 -6.50 16.75 4.18
C PHE A 248 -5.23 17.61 4.25
N ASP A 249 -5.21 18.72 3.49
CA ASP A 249 -4.17 19.74 3.57
C ASP A 249 -4.27 20.59 4.86
N GLU A 250 -3.35 21.54 5.02
CA GLU A 250 -3.32 22.47 6.15
C GLU A 250 -4.56 23.36 6.26
N PHE A 251 -5.33 23.50 5.18
CA PHE A 251 -6.56 24.30 5.09
C PHE A 251 -7.82 23.43 5.23
N GLY A 252 -7.70 22.12 5.45
CA GLY A 252 -8.81 21.18 5.60
C GLY A 252 -9.45 20.77 4.29
N ARG A 253 -8.79 21.00 3.15
CA ARG A 253 -9.24 20.52 1.85
C ARG A 253 -8.75 19.10 1.65
N LEU A 254 -9.62 18.23 1.13
CA LEU A 254 -9.26 16.86 0.87
C LEU A 254 -8.33 16.81 -0.35
N LYS A 255 -7.11 16.32 -0.15
CA LYS A 255 -6.12 16.10 -1.23
C LYS A 255 -6.30 14.74 -1.87
N TYR A 256 -6.53 13.72 -1.04
CA TYR A 256 -6.57 12.32 -1.45
C TYR A 256 -7.67 11.55 -0.72
N HIS A 257 -8.40 10.74 -1.46
CA HIS A 257 -9.31 9.71 -0.96
C HIS A 257 -8.87 8.37 -1.53
N VAL A 258 -8.16 7.59 -0.71
CA VAL A 258 -7.48 6.37 -1.15
C VAL A 258 -8.13 5.19 -0.48
N GLY A 259 -8.88 4.39 -1.23
CA GLY A 259 -9.68 3.32 -0.64
C GLY A 259 -10.17 2.25 -1.58
N LYS A 260 -10.85 1.28 -0.98
CA LYS A 260 -11.53 0.17 -1.66
C LYS A 260 -13.01 0.19 -1.29
N SER A 261 -13.88 -0.04 -2.26
CA SER A 261 -15.33 -0.06 -2.05
C SER A 261 -15.81 -1.43 -1.55
N VAL A 262 -16.86 -1.43 -0.72
CA VAL A 262 -17.51 -2.63 -0.15
C VAL A 262 -18.11 -3.55 -1.22
N GLY A 263 -18.32 -3.05 -2.44
CA GLY A 263 -18.76 -3.81 -3.61
C GLY A 263 -17.82 -3.67 -4.80
N GLY A 264 -16.55 -3.33 -4.56
CA GLY A 264 -15.55 -3.19 -5.62
C GLY A 264 -15.20 -4.52 -6.28
N GLU A 265 -14.55 -4.46 -7.44
CA GLU A 265 -14.18 -5.63 -8.25
C GLU A 265 -13.34 -6.67 -7.46
N ASP A 266 -12.50 -6.17 -6.55
CA ASP A 266 -11.61 -6.98 -5.69
C ASP A 266 -12.38 -7.86 -4.67
N GLN A 267 -13.62 -7.52 -4.33
CA GLN A 267 -14.37 -8.19 -3.25
C GLN A 267 -14.60 -9.69 -3.52
N SER A 268 -14.74 -10.07 -4.79
CA SER A 268 -14.94 -11.46 -5.18
C SER A 268 -13.70 -12.31 -4.88
N GLU A 269 -12.52 -11.79 -5.25
CA GLU A 269 -11.23 -12.45 -4.99
C GLU A 269 -10.96 -12.54 -3.48
N GLN A 270 -11.20 -11.45 -2.75
CA GLN A 270 -11.02 -11.40 -1.30
C GLN A 270 -11.96 -12.37 -0.57
N LEU A 271 -13.23 -12.45 -0.99
CA LEU A 271 -14.17 -13.39 -0.39
C LEU A 271 -13.76 -14.84 -0.67
N GLN A 272 -13.27 -15.13 -1.88
CA GLN A 272 -12.72 -16.44 -2.23
C GLN A 272 -11.53 -16.80 -1.34
N GLN A 273 -10.55 -15.91 -1.17
CA GLN A 273 -9.38 -16.13 -0.30
C GLN A 273 -9.79 -16.37 1.16
N ARG A 274 -10.73 -15.57 1.70
CA ARG A 274 -11.25 -15.74 3.06
C ARG A 274 -11.98 -17.08 3.22
N TRP A 275 -12.75 -17.50 2.23
CA TRP A 275 -13.39 -18.82 2.20
C TRP A 275 -12.37 -19.97 2.21
N GLU A 276 -11.36 -19.91 1.35
CA GLU A 276 -10.29 -20.91 1.26
C GLU A 276 -9.46 -21.00 2.54
N SER A 277 -9.20 -19.85 3.17
CA SER A 277 -8.53 -19.76 4.48
C SER A 277 -9.35 -20.38 5.62
N GLY A 278 -10.65 -20.63 5.41
CA GLY A 278 -11.55 -21.22 6.40
C GLY A 278 -12.07 -20.23 7.44
N GLU A 279 -12.12 -18.93 7.11
CA GLU A 279 -12.63 -17.88 8.02
C GLU A 279 -14.06 -18.14 8.49
N PHE A 280 -14.88 -18.75 7.65
CA PHE A 280 -16.30 -19.03 7.90
C PHE A 280 -16.54 -20.41 8.55
N GLU A 281 -15.48 -21.12 8.95
CA GLU A 281 -15.61 -22.38 9.70
C GLU A 281 -15.64 -22.17 11.22
N THR A 282 -16.42 -22.98 11.92
CA THR A 282 -16.37 -23.08 13.39
C THR A 282 -14.95 -23.40 13.91
N ASP A 283 -14.56 -22.80 15.04
CA ASP A 283 -13.21 -22.80 15.65
C ASP A 283 -12.42 -24.12 15.58
N ARG A 284 -13.08 -25.26 15.79
CA ARG A 284 -12.41 -26.58 15.82
C ARG A 284 -11.82 -27.01 14.46
N ARG A 285 -12.36 -26.55 13.33
CA ARG A 285 -11.83 -26.87 11.99
C ARG A 285 -10.74 -25.88 11.56
N ARG A 286 -10.89 -24.60 11.94
CA ARG A 286 -9.90 -23.54 11.72
C ARG A 286 -8.54 -23.87 12.33
N ILE A 287 -8.51 -24.33 13.59
CA ILE A 287 -7.27 -24.76 14.28
C ILE A 287 -6.60 -25.95 13.56
N ARG A 288 -7.39 -26.94 13.11
CA ARG A 288 -6.88 -28.13 12.41
C ARG A 288 -6.31 -27.79 11.03
N ARG A 289 -6.95 -26.88 10.29
CA ARG A 289 -6.46 -26.39 8.99
C ARG A 289 -5.17 -25.60 9.13
N PHE A 290 -5.10 -24.69 10.11
CA PHE A 290 -3.88 -23.95 10.42
C PHE A 290 -2.73 -24.91 10.77
N ALA A 291 -2.98 -25.89 11.65
CA ALA A 291 -2.01 -26.93 11.99
C ALA A 291 -1.60 -27.78 10.75
N ALA A 292 -2.53 -28.12 9.87
CA ALA A 292 -2.24 -28.85 8.64
C ALA A 292 -1.40 -28.02 7.64
N LEU A 293 -1.65 -26.71 7.54
CA LEU A 293 -0.83 -25.78 6.75
C LEU A 293 0.61 -25.74 7.29
N HIS A 294 0.77 -25.66 8.62
CA HIS A 294 2.09 -25.73 9.27
C HIS A 294 2.79 -27.09 9.12
N LEU A 295 2.05 -28.20 9.14
CA LEU A 295 2.63 -29.53 8.90
C LEU A 295 3.10 -29.70 7.46
N ARG A 296 2.36 -29.16 6.48
CA ARG A 296 2.80 -29.12 5.07
C ARG A 296 4.07 -28.27 4.89
N ARG A 297 4.26 -27.19 5.67
CA ARG A 297 5.51 -26.41 5.71
C ARG A 297 6.71 -27.23 6.17
N ALA A 298 6.54 -28.05 7.22
CA ALA A 298 7.62 -28.88 7.73
C ALA A 298 8.06 -29.93 6.69
N ALA A 299 7.09 -30.57 6.02
CA ALA A 299 7.36 -31.57 5.00
C ALA A 299 8.01 -31.00 3.71
N GLY A 300 7.58 -29.82 3.25
CA GLY A 300 8.15 -29.16 2.07
C GLY A 300 9.55 -28.57 2.29
N ALA A 301 9.88 -28.17 3.52
CA ALA A 301 11.22 -27.70 3.88
C ALA A 301 12.25 -28.84 3.94
N THR A 302 11.82 -30.06 4.31
CA THR A 302 12.67 -31.27 4.27
C THR A 302 12.97 -31.72 2.83
N ALA A 303 12.01 -31.61 1.90
CA ALA A 303 12.22 -32.02 0.51
C ALA A 303 13.29 -31.19 -0.24
N ARG A 304 13.46 -29.90 0.11
CA ARG A 304 14.51 -29.04 -0.48
C ARG A 304 15.91 -29.23 0.10
N LYS A 305 16.09 -30.09 1.11
CA LYS A 305 17.40 -30.37 1.72
C LYS A 305 18.13 -31.59 1.12
N GLU A 306 17.48 -32.38 0.26
CA GLU A 306 18.03 -33.65 -0.23
C GLU A 306 18.44 -33.67 -1.72
N GLU A 307 18.32 -32.57 -2.45
CA GLU A 307 18.90 -32.45 -3.80
C GLU A 307 20.15 -31.56 -3.75
N TRP A 308 21.30 -32.20 -3.52
CA TRP A 308 22.64 -31.70 -3.82
C TRP A 308 23.17 -32.42 -5.07
#